data_AF-A0AA90H0V1-F1
#
_entry.id   AF-A0AA90H0V1-F1
#
_cell.length_a   1.000
_cell.length_b   1.000
_cell.length_c   1.000
_cell.angle_alpha   90.00
_cell.angle_beta   90.00
_cell.angle_gamma   90.00
#
_symmetry.space_group_name_H-M   'P 1'
#
loop_
_entity.id
_entity.type
_entity.pdbx_description
1 polymer ?
#
loop_
_entity_poly.entity_id
_entity_poly.type
_entity_poly.pdbx_seq_one_letter_code
_entity_poly.pdbx_strand_id
1 'polypeptide(L)'
;MNIRSLGFRTDVMLLRMGGSTVTDRGDHLVVRTPRNPGFWWGNFLLLPAAPTPADAGRRLAAFEAGFPGAAHRAFGVDGTAGQAGDPATLLALGLTAERDTVLTADRLTPPARPVTAPGTTEIRPLAGDADWAAALTLRLAWTRPAEGTELTFLQRQVAGHRALCEAGRGTWFGAFTDGELRAGAGVFADGHGIARYQVVETDPGFRRTGLAGAVVHHAGVHALSDPATHTLVIVADPGYHAIGLYRSLGFAGTEQQTRLQGYVHTP
;
A
#
# COMPACT_ATOMS: atom_id res chain seq x y z
N MET A 1 -6.33 14.33 -15.53
CA MET A 1 -7.19 13.14 -15.50
C MET A 1 -7.71 13.01 -14.07
N ASN A 2 -9.02 12.83 -13.92
CA ASN A 2 -9.61 12.46 -12.63
C ASN A 2 -9.47 10.95 -12.43
N ILE A 3 -8.97 10.51 -11.28
CA ILE A 3 -8.75 9.09 -10.98
C ILE A 3 -10.07 8.49 -10.50
N ARG A 4 -10.58 7.49 -11.24
CA ARG A 4 -11.86 6.83 -10.95
C ARG A 4 -11.74 5.81 -9.83
N SER A 5 -10.67 5.02 -9.85
CA SER A 5 -10.44 3.94 -8.90
C SER A 5 -10.00 4.49 -7.55
N LEU A 6 -10.67 4.06 -6.48
CA LEU A 6 -10.33 4.41 -5.12
C LEU A 6 -8.93 3.92 -4.74
N GLY A 7 -8.57 2.71 -5.18
CA GLY A 7 -7.23 2.14 -4.97
C GLY A 7 -6.13 3.10 -5.42
N PHE A 8 -6.10 3.46 -6.71
CA PHE A 8 -5.08 4.38 -7.23
C PHE A 8 -5.24 5.80 -6.73
N ARG A 9 -6.46 6.26 -6.44
CA ARG A 9 -6.67 7.59 -5.84
C ARG A 9 -5.94 7.69 -4.50
N THR A 10 -6.06 6.66 -3.66
CA THR A 10 -5.36 6.62 -2.36
C THR A 10 -3.87 6.35 -2.47
N ASP A 11 -3.41 5.56 -3.45
CA ASP A 11 -1.98 5.38 -3.69
C ASP A 11 -1.34 6.71 -4.15
N VAL A 12 -1.97 7.42 -5.09
CA VAL A 12 -1.50 8.73 -5.56
C VAL A 12 -1.55 9.78 -4.45
N MET A 13 -2.57 9.75 -3.58
CA MET A 13 -2.66 10.60 -2.39
C MET A 13 -1.42 10.38 -1.48
N LEU A 14 -1.11 9.14 -1.13
CA LEU A 14 0.04 8.79 -0.29
C LEU A 14 1.37 9.23 -0.93
N LEU A 15 1.53 8.95 -2.23
CA LEU A 15 2.73 9.32 -2.97
C LEU A 15 2.94 10.84 -3.01
N ARG A 16 1.87 11.61 -3.26
CA ARG A 16 1.93 13.08 -3.20
C ARG A 16 2.33 13.58 -1.82
N MET A 17 1.77 13.03 -0.76
CA MET A 17 2.18 13.38 0.61
C MET A 17 3.65 13.04 0.88
N GLY A 18 4.14 11.94 0.29
CA GLY A 18 5.55 11.53 0.33
C GLY A 18 6.49 12.31 -0.59
N GLY A 19 5.98 13.33 -1.31
CA GLY A 19 6.78 14.20 -2.19
C GLY A 19 6.95 13.69 -3.63
N SER A 20 6.16 12.72 -4.07
CA SER A 20 6.10 12.31 -5.47
C SER A 20 5.44 13.38 -6.35
N THR A 21 5.92 13.51 -7.57
CA THR A 21 5.31 14.39 -8.59
C THR A 21 4.32 13.61 -9.43
N VAL A 22 3.17 14.21 -9.75
CA VAL A 22 2.13 13.61 -10.60
C VAL A 22 1.86 14.56 -11.76
N THR A 23 2.24 14.16 -12.97
CA THR A 23 2.03 14.96 -14.19
C THR A 23 0.91 14.36 -15.02
N ASP A 24 -0.08 15.17 -15.36
CA ASP A 24 -1.13 14.78 -16.30
C ASP A 24 -0.69 15.01 -17.74
N ARG A 25 -0.75 13.97 -18.57
CA ARG A 25 -0.45 14.03 -20.00
C ARG A 25 -1.70 14.02 -20.87
N GLY A 26 -2.88 14.13 -20.27
CA GLY A 26 -4.18 14.10 -20.94
C GLY A 26 -4.73 12.69 -21.08
N ASP A 27 -3.92 11.75 -21.58
CA ASP A 27 -4.33 10.35 -21.81
C ASP A 27 -3.78 9.36 -20.78
N HIS A 28 -2.94 9.82 -19.85
CA HIS A 28 -2.43 9.08 -18.68
C HIS A 28 -1.82 10.04 -17.64
N LEU A 29 -1.60 9.55 -16.42
CA LEU A 29 -0.75 10.24 -15.43
C LEU A 29 0.65 9.61 -15.39
N VAL A 30 1.66 10.45 -15.20
CA VAL A 30 3.04 10.04 -14.89
C VAL A 30 3.29 10.31 -13.41
N VAL A 31 3.47 9.27 -12.61
CA VAL A 31 3.79 9.38 -11.18
C VAL A 31 5.27 9.07 -10.99
N ARG A 32 6.02 9.97 -10.36
CA ARG A 32 7.47 9.84 -10.13
C ARG A 32 7.82 10.12 -8.69
N THR A 33 8.73 9.34 -8.15
CA THR A 33 9.35 9.56 -6.84
C THR A 33 10.85 9.83 -7.03
N PRO A 34 11.27 11.09 -7.27
CA PRO A 34 12.66 11.41 -7.61
C PRO A 34 13.69 10.93 -6.59
N ARG A 35 13.31 10.91 -5.31
CA ARG A 35 14.17 10.45 -4.20
C ARG A 35 14.32 8.93 -4.12
N ASN A 36 13.53 8.16 -4.87
CA ASN A 36 13.59 6.70 -4.87
C ASN A 36 13.24 6.13 -6.27
N PRO A 37 14.13 6.26 -7.26
CA PRO A 37 13.84 5.87 -8.65
C PRO A 37 13.62 4.36 -8.84
N GLY A 38 14.16 3.52 -7.94
CA GLY A 38 13.94 2.07 -7.96
C GLY A 38 12.61 1.61 -7.35
N PHE A 39 11.77 2.52 -6.85
CA PHE A 39 10.47 2.16 -6.29
C PHE A 39 9.43 2.02 -7.39
N TRP A 40 9.06 0.79 -7.73
CA TRP A 40 8.17 0.49 -8.88
C TRP A 40 6.85 1.24 -8.80
N TRP A 41 6.09 1.01 -7.72
CA TRP A 41 4.79 1.66 -7.50
C TRP A 41 4.88 3.10 -7.00
N GLY A 42 6.09 3.68 -6.95
CA GLY A 42 6.31 5.12 -6.87
C GLY A 42 6.72 5.75 -8.20
N ASN A 43 6.91 4.94 -9.26
CA ASN A 43 7.38 5.33 -10.58
C ASN A 43 6.62 4.53 -11.65
N PHE A 44 5.39 4.96 -11.95
CA PHE A 44 4.46 4.25 -12.84
C PHE A 44 3.64 5.20 -13.71
N LEU A 45 3.04 4.66 -14.77
CA LEU A 45 1.98 5.34 -15.51
C LEU A 45 0.60 4.88 -15.03
N LEU A 46 -0.30 5.81 -14.75
CA LEU A 46 -1.72 5.48 -14.52
C LEU A 46 -2.50 5.68 -15.82
N LEU A 47 -2.97 4.58 -16.39
CA LEU A 47 -3.72 4.56 -17.64
C LEU A 47 -5.24 4.55 -17.36
N PRO A 48 -6.05 5.21 -18.19
CA PRO A 48 -7.52 5.18 -18.05
C PRO A 48 -8.13 3.80 -18.37
N ALA A 49 -7.40 2.95 -19.11
CA ALA A 49 -7.78 1.60 -19.45
C ALA A 49 -6.53 0.73 -19.68
N ALA A 50 -6.68 -0.58 -19.61
CA ALA A 50 -5.59 -1.51 -19.90
C ALA A 50 -5.08 -1.36 -21.35
N PRO A 51 -3.78 -1.56 -21.61
CA PRO A 51 -3.24 -1.55 -22.97
C PRO A 51 -3.95 -2.56 -23.87
N THR A 52 -4.18 -2.14 -25.11
CA THR A 52 -4.72 -2.97 -26.20
C THR A 52 -3.59 -3.32 -27.18
N PRO A 53 -3.76 -4.34 -28.04
CA PRO A 53 -2.79 -4.61 -29.09
C PRO A 53 -2.47 -3.38 -29.95
N ALA A 54 -3.47 -2.53 -30.21
CA ALA A 54 -3.34 -1.35 -31.07
C ALA A 54 -2.54 -0.20 -30.44
N ASP A 55 -2.47 -0.10 -29.11
CA ASP A 55 -1.77 1.00 -28.42
C ASP A 55 -0.62 0.56 -27.51
N ALA A 56 -0.37 -0.74 -27.35
CA ALA A 56 0.70 -1.31 -26.53
C ALA A 56 2.06 -0.63 -26.77
N GLY A 57 2.49 -0.51 -28.04
CA GLY A 57 3.77 0.13 -28.37
C GLY A 57 3.83 1.60 -27.97
N ARG A 58 2.74 2.36 -28.14
CA ARG A 58 2.66 3.76 -27.71
C ARG A 58 2.73 3.89 -26.18
N ARG A 59 2.04 3.01 -25.45
CA ARG A 59 2.07 2.98 -23.97
C ARG A 59 3.47 2.65 -23.45
N LEU A 60 4.15 1.71 -24.10
CA LEU A 60 5.52 1.37 -23.75
C LEU A 60 6.48 2.53 -23.97
N ALA A 61 6.45 3.16 -25.14
CA ALA A 61 7.28 4.33 -25.45
C ALA A 61 7.03 5.49 -24.47
N ALA A 62 5.76 5.72 -24.07
CA ALA A 62 5.42 6.72 -23.06
C ALA A 62 6.03 6.39 -21.69
N PHE A 63 6.07 5.11 -21.29
CA PHE A 63 6.71 4.69 -20.06
C PHE A 63 8.22 4.93 -20.12
N GLU A 64 8.88 4.53 -21.20
CA GLU A 64 10.33 4.69 -21.36
C GLU A 64 10.75 6.17 -21.39
N ALA A 65 9.97 7.03 -22.05
CA ALA A 65 10.16 8.49 -21.99
C ALA A 65 9.88 9.06 -20.58
N GLY A 66 8.95 8.45 -19.84
CA GLY A 66 8.60 8.78 -18.47
C GLY A 66 9.66 8.37 -17.45
N PHE A 67 10.40 7.29 -17.72
CA PHE A 67 11.33 6.68 -16.76
C PHE A 67 12.58 6.17 -17.48
N PRO A 68 13.41 7.07 -18.02
CA PRO A 68 14.61 6.67 -18.75
C PRO A 68 15.56 5.89 -17.82
N GLY A 69 15.96 4.69 -18.24
CA GLY A 69 16.85 3.81 -17.47
C GLY A 69 16.19 3.03 -16.33
N ALA A 70 14.85 3.03 -16.23
CA ALA A 70 14.16 2.16 -15.28
C ALA A 70 14.38 0.68 -15.63
N ALA A 71 14.73 -0.13 -14.62
CA ALA A 71 14.85 -1.59 -14.75
C ALA A 71 13.50 -2.31 -14.72
N HIS A 72 12.40 -1.57 -14.66
CA HIS A 72 11.06 -2.06 -14.48
C HIS A 72 10.06 -1.36 -15.36
N ARG A 73 8.90 -1.99 -15.54
CA ARG A 73 7.71 -1.43 -16.15
C ARG A 73 6.57 -1.55 -15.15
N ALA A 74 5.83 -0.46 -14.95
CA ALA A 74 4.70 -0.41 -14.04
C ALA A 74 3.59 0.46 -14.64
N PHE A 75 2.43 -0.16 -14.87
CA PHE A 75 1.22 0.50 -15.34
C PHE A 75 0.07 0.21 -14.39
N GLY A 76 -0.50 1.25 -13.82
CA GLY A 76 -1.78 1.17 -13.14
C GLY A 76 -2.92 1.28 -14.15
N VAL A 77 -3.98 0.49 -13.98
CA VAL A 77 -5.21 0.63 -14.77
C VAL A 77 -6.29 1.25 -13.89
N ASP A 78 -6.74 2.45 -14.25
CA ASP A 78 -7.76 3.23 -13.53
C ASP A 78 -9.19 2.69 -13.75
N GLY A 79 -9.35 1.37 -13.64
CA GLY A 79 -10.61 0.65 -13.63
C GLY A 79 -10.88 0.07 -12.25
N THR A 80 -12.14 -0.24 -11.97
CA THR A 80 -12.60 -0.72 -10.65
C THR A 80 -13.00 -2.20 -10.65
N ALA A 81 -13.03 -2.86 -11.80
CA ALA A 81 -13.54 -4.22 -11.94
C ALA A 81 -12.45 -5.25 -12.30
N GLY A 82 -11.17 -4.89 -12.17
CA GLY A 82 -10.08 -5.84 -12.38
C GLY A 82 -9.64 -6.02 -13.84
N GLN A 83 -9.95 -5.06 -14.71
CA GLN A 83 -9.59 -5.16 -16.13
C GLN A 83 -8.07 -5.08 -16.33
N ALA A 84 -7.47 -6.17 -16.80
CA ALA A 84 -6.04 -6.27 -17.09
C ALA A 84 -5.70 -6.16 -18.58
N GLY A 85 -6.71 -6.20 -19.46
CA GLY A 85 -6.51 -6.28 -20.90
C GLY A 85 -6.27 -7.72 -21.38
N ASP A 86 -5.82 -7.82 -22.63
CA ASP A 86 -5.55 -9.09 -23.29
C ASP A 86 -4.22 -9.72 -22.79
N PRO A 87 -4.21 -10.98 -22.33
CA PRO A 87 -3.00 -11.64 -21.85
C PRO A 87 -1.86 -11.69 -22.87
N ALA A 88 -2.14 -11.85 -24.16
CA ALA A 88 -1.09 -11.88 -25.19
C ALA A 88 -0.41 -10.51 -25.34
N THR A 89 -1.18 -9.43 -25.25
CA THR A 89 -0.67 -8.06 -25.21
C THR A 89 0.23 -7.83 -24.00
N LEU A 90 -0.16 -8.30 -22.82
CA LEU A 90 0.66 -8.18 -21.61
C LEU A 90 1.98 -8.96 -21.76
N LEU A 91 1.91 -10.19 -22.25
CA LEU A 91 3.09 -11.02 -22.49
C LEU A 91 4.05 -10.35 -23.49
N ALA A 92 3.53 -9.78 -24.58
CA ALA A 92 4.33 -9.06 -25.57
C ALA A 92 5.04 -7.83 -24.98
N LEU A 93 4.46 -7.21 -23.94
CA LEU A 93 5.05 -6.10 -23.19
C LEU A 93 5.97 -6.56 -22.04
N GLY A 94 6.06 -7.88 -21.79
CA GLY A 94 6.77 -8.44 -20.65
C GLY A 94 6.10 -8.15 -19.31
N LEU A 95 4.78 -8.00 -19.29
CA LEU A 95 3.99 -7.64 -18.11
C LEU A 95 3.20 -8.83 -17.58
N THR A 96 3.08 -8.90 -16.26
CA THR A 96 2.09 -9.70 -15.54
C THR A 96 1.04 -8.79 -14.92
N ALA A 97 -0.15 -9.33 -14.67
CA ALA A 97 -1.23 -8.61 -14.01
C ALA A 97 -1.42 -9.10 -12.58
N GLU A 98 -1.41 -8.16 -11.63
CA GLU A 98 -1.80 -8.34 -10.24
C GLU A 98 -3.14 -7.64 -10.01
N ARG A 99 -4.01 -8.28 -9.23
CA ARG A 99 -5.32 -7.73 -8.86
C ARG A 99 -5.47 -7.79 -7.35
N ASP A 100 -5.60 -6.62 -6.75
CA ASP A 100 -5.87 -6.50 -5.32
C ASP A 100 -7.32 -6.10 -5.08
N THR A 101 -7.89 -6.58 -3.98
CA THR A 101 -9.22 -6.15 -3.55
C THR A 101 -9.10 -4.86 -2.75
N VAL A 102 -9.82 -3.82 -3.19
CA VAL A 102 -10.03 -2.61 -2.40
C VAL A 102 -11.20 -2.86 -1.47
N LEU A 103 -10.99 -2.71 -0.17
CA LEU A 103 -12.00 -2.81 0.86
C LEU A 103 -12.21 -1.47 1.57
N THR A 104 -13.46 -1.15 1.87
CA THR A 104 -13.84 0.08 2.56
C THR A 104 -14.70 -0.16 3.79
N ALA A 105 -14.61 0.73 4.75
CA ALA A 105 -15.51 0.80 5.90
C ALA A 105 -15.75 2.27 6.28
N ASP A 106 -16.98 2.59 6.69
CA ASP A 106 -17.35 3.87 7.32
C ASP A 106 -17.51 3.74 8.85
N ARG A 107 -17.60 2.50 9.34
CA ARG A 107 -17.65 2.12 10.75
C ARG A 107 -16.93 0.78 10.94
N LEU A 108 -16.42 0.54 12.14
CA LEU A 108 -15.74 -0.71 12.48
C LEU A 108 -16.50 -1.51 13.53
N THR A 109 -16.39 -2.83 13.39
CA THR A 109 -16.81 -3.80 14.40
C THR A 109 -15.58 -4.20 15.24
N PRO A 110 -15.67 -4.18 16.58
CA PRO A 110 -14.59 -4.68 17.43
C PRO A 110 -14.21 -6.13 17.10
N PRO A 111 -12.92 -6.52 17.21
CA PRO A 111 -12.51 -7.90 17.02
C PRO A 111 -13.29 -8.85 17.94
N ALA A 112 -13.95 -9.85 17.37
CA ALA A 112 -14.79 -10.78 18.14
C ALA A 112 -14.00 -11.68 19.10
N ARG A 113 -12.69 -11.86 18.85
CA ARG A 113 -11.80 -12.66 19.68
C ARG A 113 -10.84 -11.74 20.43
N PRO A 114 -10.61 -11.97 21.73
CA PRO A 114 -9.63 -11.21 22.48
C PRO A 114 -8.21 -11.47 21.95
N VAL A 115 -7.29 -10.57 22.26
CA VAL A 115 -5.86 -10.81 22.05
C VAL A 115 -5.41 -11.93 22.99
N THR A 116 -4.77 -12.95 22.44
CA THR A 116 -4.25 -14.12 23.17
C THR A 116 -2.73 -14.22 23.09
N ALA A 117 -2.05 -13.12 22.74
CA ALA A 117 -0.60 -13.06 22.79
C ALA A 117 -0.13 -13.29 24.23
N PRO A 118 0.97 -14.05 24.46
CA PRO A 118 1.51 -14.23 25.80
C PRO A 118 2.03 -12.90 26.32
N GLY A 119 1.74 -12.55 27.58
CA GLY A 119 2.19 -11.30 28.19
C GLY A 119 1.15 -10.17 28.15
N THR A 120 1.58 -8.96 28.52
CA THR A 120 0.71 -7.78 28.52
C THR A 120 0.85 -7.05 27.20
N THR A 121 -0.27 -6.82 26.50
CA THR A 121 -0.27 -6.11 25.21
C THR A 121 -0.82 -4.70 25.35
N GLU A 122 -0.06 -3.73 24.87
CA GLU A 122 -0.46 -2.34 24.71
C GLU A 122 -0.52 -1.98 23.21
N ILE A 123 -1.54 -1.21 22.80
CA ILE A 123 -1.61 -0.66 21.44
C ILE A 123 -1.48 0.85 21.53
N ARG A 124 -0.44 1.39 20.89
CA ARG A 124 -0.12 2.82 20.91
C ARG A 124 0.55 3.29 19.63
N PRO A 125 0.56 4.60 19.34
CA PRO A 125 1.38 5.17 18.28
C PRO A 125 2.87 4.85 18.48
N LEU A 126 3.61 4.73 17.39
CA LEU A 126 5.08 4.71 17.44
C LEU A 126 5.60 6.11 17.76
N ALA A 127 6.63 6.16 18.61
CA ALA A 127 7.29 7.39 19.03
C ALA A 127 8.80 7.17 19.18
N GLY A 128 9.58 8.09 18.60
CA GLY A 128 11.03 8.10 18.71
C GLY A 128 11.75 6.97 17.98
N ASP A 129 13.07 6.98 18.05
CA ASP A 129 13.93 6.13 17.22
C ASP A 129 13.78 4.64 17.51
N ALA A 130 13.57 4.28 18.78
CA ALA A 130 13.47 2.87 19.20
C ALA A 130 12.27 2.15 18.57
N ASP A 131 11.09 2.79 18.55
CA ASP A 131 9.89 2.21 17.96
C ASP A 131 10.02 2.06 16.44
N TRP A 132 10.59 3.06 15.76
CA TRP A 132 10.80 3.02 14.31
C TRP A 132 11.86 2.00 13.91
N ALA A 133 12.89 1.80 14.74
CA ALA A 133 13.83 0.68 14.59
C ALA A 133 13.12 -0.66 14.77
N ALA A 134 12.21 -0.79 15.75
CA ALA A 134 11.41 -1.99 15.94
C ALA A 134 10.47 -2.28 14.75
N ALA A 135 9.89 -1.24 14.13
CA ALA A 135 9.08 -1.39 12.91
C ALA A 135 9.90 -1.94 11.74
N LEU A 136 11.13 -1.49 11.57
CA LEU A 136 12.04 -2.05 10.56
C LEU A 136 12.36 -3.51 10.87
N THR A 137 12.67 -3.85 12.12
CA THR A 137 12.91 -5.24 12.55
C THR A 137 11.70 -6.14 12.27
N LEU A 138 10.49 -5.67 12.63
CA LEU A 138 9.25 -6.38 12.35
C LEU A 138 9.07 -6.62 10.85
N ARG A 139 9.34 -5.61 10.02
CA ARG A 139 9.26 -5.73 8.56
C ARG A 139 10.23 -6.77 8.02
N LEU A 140 11.47 -6.76 8.51
CA LEU A 140 12.51 -7.71 8.10
C LEU A 140 12.17 -9.14 8.52
N ALA A 141 11.41 -9.35 9.60
CA ALA A 141 10.96 -10.68 10.00
C ALA A 141 10.04 -11.38 8.96
N TRP A 142 9.44 -10.61 8.05
CA TRP A 142 8.65 -11.15 6.93
C TRP A 142 9.49 -11.50 5.70
N THR A 143 10.74 -11.04 5.64
CA THR A 143 11.61 -11.19 4.49
C THR A 143 12.78 -12.12 4.84
N ARG A 144 12.87 -13.31 4.20
CA ARG A 144 14.11 -14.13 4.26
C ARG A 144 15.30 -13.29 3.79
N PRO A 145 16.51 -13.47 4.34
CA PRO A 145 17.43 -12.39 4.66
C PRO A 145 17.50 -11.35 3.54
N ALA A 146 16.87 -10.20 3.79
CA ALA A 146 16.93 -9.05 2.88
C ALA A 146 18.37 -8.52 2.89
N GLU A 147 19.07 -8.65 1.76
CA GLU A 147 20.45 -8.19 1.61
C GLU A 147 20.55 -7.04 0.59
N GLY A 148 21.56 -6.19 0.76
CA GLY A 148 21.90 -5.13 -0.19
C GLY A 148 20.77 -4.13 -0.49
N THR A 149 20.25 -4.17 -1.72
CA THR A 149 19.27 -3.22 -2.24
C THR A 149 17.90 -3.34 -1.58
N GLU A 150 17.50 -4.55 -1.15
CA GLU A 150 16.22 -4.79 -0.51
C GLU A 150 16.15 -4.17 0.90
N LEU A 151 17.21 -4.33 1.70
CA LEU A 151 17.32 -3.68 3.00
C LEU A 151 17.26 -2.15 2.87
N THR A 152 18.01 -1.59 1.91
CA THR A 152 17.99 -0.15 1.63
C THR A 152 16.59 0.32 1.24
N PHE A 153 15.85 -0.47 0.46
CA PHE A 153 14.48 -0.18 0.07
C PHE A 153 13.54 -0.16 1.29
N LEU A 154 13.59 -1.18 2.15
CA LEU A 154 12.75 -1.26 3.35
C LEU A 154 13.07 -0.13 4.34
N GLN A 155 14.34 0.20 4.54
CA GLN A 155 14.76 1.35 5.35
C GLN A 155 14.16 2.66 4.83
N ARG A 156 14.24 2.90 3.52
CA ARG A 156 13.63 4.10 2.89
C ARG A 156 12.11 4.11 3.05
N GLN A 157 11.46 2.95 2.96
CA GLN A 157 10.02 2.85 3.13
C GLN A 157 9.59 3.18 4.57
N VAL A 158 10.27 2.60 5.57
CA VAL A 158 10.01 2.91 7.00
C VAL A 158 10.29 4.39 7.28
N ALA A 159 11.40 4.94 6.79
CA ALA A 159 11.72 6.36 6.93
C ALA A 159 10.67 7.27 6.27
N GLY A 160 10.12 6.89 5.11
CA GLY A 160 9.03 7.60 4.46
C GLY A 160 7.75 7.63 5.29
N HIS A 161 7.36 6.49 5.86
CA HIS A 161 6.20 6.43 6.76
C HIS A 161 6.41 7.26 8.04
N ARG A 162 7.62 7.21 8.61
CA ARG A 162 8.00 8.04 9.76
C ARG A 162 7.83 9.53 9.45
N ALA A 163 8.40 9.98 8.33
CA ALA A 163 8.31 11.38 7.92
C ALA A 163 6.85 11.83 7.74
N LEU A 164 5.97 10.97 7.21
CA LEU A 164 4.53 11.28 7.12
C LEU A 164 3.87 11.38 8.49
N CYS A 165 4.21 10.51 9.44
CA CYS A 165 3.68 10.57 10.80
C CYS A 165 4.15 11.84 11.53
N GLU A 166 5.45 12.15 11.44
CA GLU A 166 6.03 13.36 12.05
C GLU A 166 5.49 14.65 11.42
N ALA A 167 5.07 14.60 10.15
CA ALA A 167 4.38 15.70 9.46
C ALA A 167 2.86 15.77 9.75
N GLY A 168 2.33 14.92 10.64
CA GLY A 168 0.91 14.90 11.00
C GLY A 168 -0.02 14.42 9.89
N ARG A 169 0.49 13.64 8.91
CA ARG A 169 -0.29 13.10 7.77
C ARG A 169 -0.88 11.72 8.03
N GLY A 170 -0.65 11.17 9.21
CA GLY A 170 -1.14 9.87 9.63
C GLY A 170 -0.45 9.41 10.91
N THR A 171 -0.84 8.21 11.33
CA THR A 171 -0.33 7.60 12.55
C THR A 171 0.01 6.14 12.27
N TRP A 172 1.19 5.71 12.71
CA TRP A 172 1.54 4.29 12.77
C TRP A 172 1.30 3.78 14.17
N PHE A 173 0.49 2.72 14.27
CA PHE A 173 0.20 2.05 15.53
C PHE A 173 0.94 0.72 15.62
N GLY A 174 1.44 0.43 16.82
CA GLY A 174 2.07 -0.83 17.15
C GLY A 174 1.33 -1.54 18.28
N ALA A 175 1.23 -2.86 18.20
CA ALA A 175 0.94 -3.69 19.37
C ALA A 175 2.24 -4.16 20.00
N PHE A 176 2.50 -3.70 21.21
CA PHE A 176 3.67 -4.02 22.00
C PHE A 176 3.29 -5.07 23.04
N THR A 177 3.96 -6.21 23.02
CA THR A 177 3.77 -7.28 23.99
C THR A 177 5.03 -7.38 24.83
N ASP A 178 4.90 -7.11 26.13
CA ASP A 178 6.01 -7.00 27.08
C ASP A 178 7.14 -6.06 26.59
N GLY A 179 6.74 -4.97 25.92
CA GLY A 179 7.66 -3.95 25.39
C GLY A 179 8.18 -4.20 23.97
N GLU A 180 7.94 -5.38 23.39
CA GLU A 180 8.39 -5.69 22.02
C GLU A 180 7.28 -5.52 20.99
N LEU A 181 7.59 -4.89 19.85
CA LEU A 181 6.62 -4.67 18.78
C LEU A 181 6.29 -6.01 18.06
N ARG A 182 5.05 -6.48 18.19
CA ARG A 182 4.59 -7.75 17.62
C ARG A 182 3.62 -7.61 16.45
N ALA A 183 3.00 -6.45 16.28
CA ALA A 183 2.19 -6.14 15.11
C ALA A 183 2.16 -4.64 14.85
N GLY A 184 1.90 -4.23 13.61
CA GLY A 184 1.82 -2.81 13.28
C GLY A 184 0.98 -2.53 12.04
N ALA A 185 0.44 -1.31 11.99
CA ALA A 185 -0.20 -0.76 10.81
C ALA A 185 -0.16 0.78 10.82
N GLY A 186 0.03 1.36 9.63
CA GLY A 186 -0.14 2.79 9.41
C GLY A 186 -1.54 3.13 8.91
N VAL A 187 -2.05 4.30 9.29
CA VAL A 187 -3.26 4.90 8.70
C VAL A 187 -2.98 6.37 8.36
N PHE A 188 -3.22 6.76 7.12
CA PHE A 188 -2.84 8.06 6.58
C PHE A 188 -4.00 8.72 5.85
N ALA A 189 -4.16 10.03 6.03
CA ALA A 189 -5.24 10.80 5.43
C ALA A 189 -4.72 12.17 4.97
N ASP A 190 -5.30 12.71 3.90
CA ASP A 190 -5.01 14.05 3.41
C ASP A 190 -6.00 15.12 3.91
N GLY A 191 -6.98 14.71 4.75
CA GLY A 191 -8.03 15.57 5.27
C GLY A 191 -9.27 15.70 4.38
N HIS A 192 -9.39 14.88 3.32
CA HIS A 192 -10.48 14.95 2.37
C HIS A 192 -11.38 13.70 2.37
N GLY A 193 -11.84 13.25 3.55
CA GLY A 193 -12.84 12.17 3.66
C GLY A 193 -12.27 10.77 3.81
N ILE A 194 -11.02 10.55 3.37
CA ILE A 194 -10.47 9.20 3.18
C ILE A 194 -9.21 8.98 4.01
N ALA A 195 -9.17 7.85 4.71
CA ALA A 195 -7.98 7.36 5.38
C ALA A 195 -7.55 5.99 4.83
N ARG A 196 -6.29 5.89 4.40
CA ARG A 196 -5.71 4.71 3.77
C ARG A 196 -4.78 4.00 4.73
N TYR A 197 -5.06 2.73 5.00
CA TYR A 197 -4.12 1.88 5.73
C TYR A 197 -2.88 1.61 4.89
N GLN A 198 -1.72 1.57 5.52
CA GLN A 198 -0.46 1.16 4.92
C GLN A 198 0.19 0.10 5.78
N VAL A 199 0.41 -1.05 5.15
CA VAL A 199 1.00 -2.25 5.75
C VAL A 199 0.18 -2.75 6.95
N VAL A 200 -0.11 -4.05 6.96
CA VAL A 200 -0.60 -4.71 8.16
C VAL A 200 0.28 -5.92 8.35
N GLU A 201 1.07 -5.89 9.41
CA GLU A 201 2.08 -6.92 9.67
C GLU A 201 1.99 -7.42 11.11
N THR A 202 2.40 -8.66 11.30
CA THR A 202 2.42 -9.33 12.60
C THR A 202 3.61 -10.27 12.64
N ASP A 203 4.35 -10.23 13.73
CA ASP A 203 5.48 -11.12 13.98
C ASP A 203 5.05 -12.57 13.69
N PRO A 204 5.81 -13.33 12.88
CA PRO A 204 5.49 -14.71 12.55
C PRO A 204 5.17 -15.59 13.76
N GLY A 205 5.88 -15.42 14.88
CA GLY A 205 5.67 -16.15 16.13
C GLY A 205 4.41 -15.73 16.90
N PHE A 206 3.84 -14.58 16.59
CA PHE A 206 2.63 -14.04 17.22
C PHE A 206 1.43 -14.04 16.28
N ARG A 207 1.49 -14.72 15.14
CA ARG A 207 0.34 -14.85 14.24
C ARG A 207 -0.81 -15.60 14.93
N ARG A 208 -2.04 -15.29 14.51
CA ARG A 208 -3.27 -15.92 15.01
C ARG A 208 -3.56 -15.68 16.50
N THR A 209 -2.92 -14.67 17.10
CA THR A 209 -3.16 -14.24 18.49
C THR A 209 -4.09 -13.03 18.62
N GLY A 210 -4.71 -12.58 17.51
CA GLY A 210 -5.63 -11.43 17.51
C GLY A 210 -4.97 -10.06 17.35
N LEU A 211 -3.63 -9.96 17.41
CA LEU A 211 -2.90 -8.68 17.36
C LEU A 211 -3.21 -7.84 16.11
N ALA A 212 -3.16 -8.44 14.91
CA ALA A 212 -3.44 -7.72 13.66
C ALA A 212 -4.83 -7.06 13.68
N GLY A 213 -5.85 -7.79 14.17
CA GLY A 213 -7.21 -7.28 14.26
C GLY A 213 -7.34 -6.15 15.27
N ALA A 214 -6.67 -6.27 16.41
CA ALA A 214 -6.67 -5.26 17.44
C ALA A 214 -5.99 -3.95 16.95
N VAL A 215 -4.85 -4.05 16.26
CA VAL A 215 -4.15 -2.89 15.69
C VAL A 215 -4.99 -2.22 14.60
N VAL A 216 -5.53 -3.00 13.65
CA VAL A 216 -6.34 -2.45 12.55
C VAL A 216 -7.58 -1.75 13.11
N HIS A 217 -8.27 -2.37 14.07
CA HIS A 217 -9.42 -1.77 14.72
C HIS A 217 -9.06 -0.46 15.44
N HIS A 218 -8.02 -0.48 16.28
CA HIS A 218 -7.56 0.72 17.01
C HIS A 218 -7.20 1.87 16.06
N ALA A 219 -6.39 1.58 15.03
CA ALA A 219 -5.98 2.58 14.04
C ALA A 219 -7.19 3.17 13.29
N GLY A 220 -8.18 2.36 12.95
CA GLY A 220 -9.36 2.84 12.22
C GLY A 220 -10.32 3.65 13.10
N VAL A 221 -10.52 3.24 14.36
CA VAL A 221 -11.27 4.05 15.33
C VAL A 221 -10.59 5.40 15.54
N HIS A 222 -9.25 5.42 15.64
CA HIS A 222 -8.50 6.66 15.72
C HIS A 222 -8.70 7.52 14.47
N ALA A 223 -8.59 6.96 13.27
CA ALA A 223 -8.80 7.70 12.02
C ALA A 223 -10.23 8.27 11.90
N LEU A 224 -11.26 7.48 12.27
CA LEU A 224 -12.67 7.92 12.28
C LEU A 224 -13.01 8.91 13.41
N SER A 225 -12.10 9.14 14.37
CA SER A 225 -12.29 10.18 15.37
C SER A 225 -12.10 11.60 14.81
N ASP A 226 -11.41 11.72 13.67
CA ASP A 226 -11.36 12.96 12.90
C ASP A 226 -12.68 13.13 12.12
N PRO A 227 -13.47 14.20 12.36
CA PRO A 227 -14.72 14.45 11.66
C PRO A 227 -14.56 14.57 10.13
N ALA A 228 -13.36 14.88 9.64
CA ALA A 228 -13.06 14.94 8.21
C ALA A 228 -12.89 13.55 7.58
N THR A 229 -12.80 12.47 8.36
CA THR A 229 -12.62 11.10 7.85
C THR A 229 -13.92 10.31 7.98
N HIS A 230 -14.47 9.86 6.85
CA HIS A 230 -15.69 9.06 6.81
C HIS A 230 -15.52 7.76 6.02
N THR A 231 -14.34 7.50 5.44
CA THR A 231 -14.07 6.28 4.68
C THR A 231 -12.66 5.77 4.93
N LEU A 232 -12.59 4.58 5.53
CA LEU A 232 -11.39 3.80 5.68
C LEU A 232 -11.15 2.95 4.44
N VAL A 233 -9.90 2.85 3.99
CA VAL A 233 -9.52 2.07 2.79
C VAL A 233 -8.36 1.12 3.11
N ILE A 234 -8.56 -0.16 2.81
CA ILE A 234 -7.52 -1.19 2.81
C ILE A 234 -7.48 -1.80 1.41
N VAL A 235 -6.30 -1.93 0.82
CA VAL A 235 -6.09 -2.72 -0.40
C VAL A 235 -5.26 -3.93 -0.01
N ALA A 236 -5.75 -5.11 -0.40
CA ALA A 236 -5.14 -6.38 -0.02
C ALA A 236 -5.23 -7.40 -1.16
N ASP A 237 -4.20 -8.22 -1.29
CA ASP A 237 -4.19 -9.37 -2.19
C ASP A 237 -5.35 -10.33 -1.84
N PRO A 238 -6.22 -10.71 -2.80
CA PRO A 238 -7.31 -11.66 -2.61
C PRO A 238 -6.88 -13.02 -2.04
N GLY A 239 -5.65 -13.46 -2.36
CA GLY A 239 -5.06 -14.71 -1.89
C GLY A 239 -4.46 -14.61 -0.48
N TYR A 240 -4.31 -13.40 0.06
CA TYR A 240 -3.72 -13.19 1.38
C TYR A 240 -4.73 -13.42 2.51
N HIS A 241 -4.31 -14.16 3.54
CA HIS A 241 -5.17 -14.59 4.66
C HIS A 241 -5.85 -13.45 5.43
N ALA A 242 -5.40 -12.20 5.29
CA ALA A 242 -5.92 -11.06 6.05
C ALA A 242 -7.29 -10.54 5.58
N ILE A 243 -7.79 -10.89 4.38
CA ILE A 243 -9.11 -10.39 3.93
C ILE A 243 -10.25 -10.83 4.84
N GLY A 244 -10.21 -12.06 5.34
CA GLY A 244 -11.20 -12.54 6.31
C GLY A 244 -11.19 -11.72 7.60
N LEU A 245 -10.00 -11.29 8.04
CA LEU A 245 -9.85 -10.40 9.19
C LEU A 245 -10.50 -9.05 8.92
N TYR A 246 -10.18 -8.38 7.80
CA TYR A 246 -10.75 -7.07 7.50
C TYR A 246 -12.28 -7.11 7.41
N ARG A 247 -12.82 -8.15 6.76
CA ARG A 247 -14.28 -8.36 6.70
C ARG A 247 -14.92 -8.53 8.07
N SER A 248 -14.25 -9.24 8.99
CA SER A 248 -14.74 -9.37 10.38
C SER A 248 -14.77 -8.04 11.15
N LEU A 249 -13.94 -7.07 10.74
CA LEU A 249 -13.91 -5.72 11.30
C LEU A 249 -14.91 -4.75 10.63
N GLY A 250 -15.69 -5.21 9.64
CA GLY A 250 -16.69 -4.39 8.94
C GLY A 250 -16.27 -3.87 7.57
N PHE A 251 -15.08 -4.22 7.07
CA PHE A 251 -14.67 -3.85 5.72
C PHE A 251 -15.42 -4.67 4.65
N ALA A 252 -15.94 -3.99 3.63
CA ALA A 252 -16.56 -4.61 2.46
C ALA A 252 -15.69 -4.38 1.21
N GLY A 253 -15.59 -5.38 0.34
CA GLY A 253 -14.89 -5.23 -0.95
C GLY A 253 -15.72 -4.37 -1.90
N THR A 254 -15.11 -3.31 -2.45
CA THR A 254 -15.80 -2.33 -3.32
C THR A 254 -15.23 -2.27 -4.72
N GLU A 255 -13.92 -2.50 -4.88
CA GLU A 255 -13.26 -2.45 -6.18
C GLU A 255 -12.17 -3.52 -6.28
N GLN A 256 -11.68 -3.71 -7.51
CA GLN A 256 -10.47 -4.44 -7.83
C GLN A 256 -9.45 -3.48 -8.45
N GLN A 257 -8.31 -3.30 -7.78
CA GLN A 257 -7.20 -2.52 -8.29
C GLN A 257 -6.34 -3.40 -9.20
N THR A 258 -6.07 -2.97 -10.43
CA THR A 258 -5.24 -3.72 -11.38
C THR A 258 -3.90 -3.06 -11.59
N ARG A 259 -2.85 -3.85 -11.37
CA ARG A 259 -1.45 -3.48 -11.43
C ARG A 259 -0.76 -4.33 -12.50
N LEU A 260 -0.23 -3.71 -13.55
CA LEU A 260 0.51 -4.41 -14.61
C LEU A 260 2.00 -4.12 -14.42
N GLN A 261 2.82 -5.16 -14.28
CA GLN A 261 4.23 -4.96 -13.96
C GLN A 261 5.15 -6.02 -14.54
N GLY A 262 6.41 -5.66 -14.76
CA GLY A 262 7.42 -6.59 -15.23
C GLY A 262 8.82 -5.98 -15.22
N TYR A 263 9.84 -6.82 -15.18
CA TYR A 263 11.23 -6.38 -15.33
C TYR A 263 11.50 -6.02 -16.78
N VAL A 264 12.32 -4.99 -17.01
CA VAL A 264 12.93 -4.79 -18.33
C VAL A 264 14.02 -5.83 -18.46
N HIS A 265 13.79 -6.87 -19.25
CA HIS A 265 14.84 -7.80 -19.61
C HIS A 265 15.78 -7.10 -20.59
N THR A 266 17.01 -6.85 -20.16
CA THR A 266 18.08 -6.51 -21.09
C THR A 266 18.39 -7.77 -21.91
N PRO A 267 18.35 -7.72 -23.25
CA PRO A 267 18.77 -8.85 -24.08
C PRO A 267 20.24 -9.23 -23.87
#